data_AF-A0A1F4XJV8-F1
#
_entry.id   AF-A0A1F4XJV8-F1
#
_cell.length_a   1.000
_cell.length_b   1.000
_cell.length_c   1.000
_cell.angle_alpha   90.00
_cell.angle_beta   90.00
_cell.angle_gamma   90.00
#
_symmetry.space_group_name_H-M   'P 1'
#
loop_
_entity.id
_entity.type
_entity.pdbx_description
1 polymer ?
#
loop_
_entity_poly.entity_id
_entity_poly.type
_entity_poly.pdbx_seq_one_letter_code
_entity_poly.pdbx_strand_id
1 'polypeptide(L)'
;MADNDFYIGPRKYEGVIVFYRMLAGIVGGLAGGLIILIGLILAGSLLNALADPTAFVSPFAIFMAVSVLFMAGLVGNGLSVFLMSLSDQDKYQNPYRGLLQVAVINIVIFLISIGAYFIARSIDISFMITVALVQFVSSALASTFVFSAVTVRPSEFVIEIYGGFISMLLGLGIATLVYFVGNELALFFGLPIIMWFSIGFFGGLTEFFYYQLYRHTGVDVLETGDADYQDEGFDEPAERKK
;
A
#
# COMPACT_ATOMS: atom_id res chain seq x y z
N MET A 1 12.43 -3.18 37.59
CA MET A 1 13.16 -4.21 36.81
C MET A 1 12.15 -5.00 36.00
N ALA A 2 11.71 -4.42 34.88
CA ALA A 2 10.87 -5.02 33.85
C ALA A 2 10.73 -3.89 32.82
N ASP A 3 11.47 -3.93 31.70
CA ASP A 3 11.10 -3.19 30.46
C ASP A 3 12.12 -3.22 29.29
N ASN A 4 13.18 -4.03 29.30
CA ASN A 4 14.12 -4.05 28.16
C ASN A 4 14.03 -5.30 27.26
N ASP A 5 13.23 -6.31 27.61
CA ASP A 5 13.22 -7.60 26.86
C ASP A 5 12.24 -7.62 25.67
N PHE A 6 11.45 -6.56 25.45
CA PHE A 6 10.49 -6.50 24.34
C PHE A 6 11.15 -6.19 22.97
N TYR A 7 12.45 -5.87 22.95
CA TYR A 7 13.18 -5.31 21.81
C TYR A 7 14.27 -6.23 21.23
N ILE A 8 14.21 -7.55 21.42
CA ILE A 8 15.24 -8.43 20.81
C ILE A 8 14.67 -9.12 19.56
N GLY A 9 14.91 -8.51 18.40
CA GLY A 9 14.68 -9.08 17.06
C GLY A 9 13.25 -9.02 16.52
N PRO A 10 13.01 -9.36 15.24
CA PRO A 10 11.71 -9.25 14.60
C PRO A 10 10.67 -10.16 15.23
N ARG A 11 9.42 -9.70 15.24
CA ARG A 11 8.28 -10.50 15.70
C ARG A 11 8.14 -11.79 14.88
N LYS A 12 7.54 -12.80 15.50
CA LYS A 12 7.25 -14.07 14.84
C LYS A 12 6.32 -13.85 13.64
N TYR A 13 6.75 -14.28 12.46
CA TYR A 13 5.95 -14.16 11.24
C TYR A 13 5.68 -15.54 10.63
N GLU A 14 4.42 -15.96 10.64
CA GLU A 14 4.01 -17.26 10.11
C GLU A 14 3.55 -17.15 8.65
N GLY A 15 3.79 -18.20 7.86
CA GLY A 15 3.38 -18.23 6.45
C GLY A 15 1.87 -18.06 6.23
N VAL A 16 1.05 -18.42 7.24
CA VAL A 16 -0.40 -18.22 7.21
C VAL A 16 -0.78 -16.73 7.15
N ILE A 17 0.03 -15.85 7.75
CA ILE A 17 -0.20 -14.40 7.70
C ILE A 17 -0.07 -13.88 6.26
N VAL A 18 0.85 -14.42 5.46
CA VAL A 18 0.98 -14.09 4.02
C VAL A 18 -0.33 -14.38 3.29
N PHE A 19 -0.94 -15.54 3.57
CA PHE A 19 -2.19 -15.94 2.95
C PHE A 19 -3.35 -15.00 3.34
N TYR A 20 -3.47 -14.64 4.63
CA TYR A 20 -4.51 -13.70 5.06
C TYR A 20 -4.30 -12.30 4.49
N ARG A 21 -3.06 -11.81 4.41
CA ARG A 21 -2.75 -10.52 3.78
C ARG A 21 -3.05 -10.51 2.29
N MET A 22 -2.77 -11.61 1.59
CA MET A 22 -3.16 -11.79 0.19
C MET A 22 -4.68 -11.68 0.03
N LEU A 23 -5.46 -12.39 0.86
CA LEU A 23 -6.93 -12.31 0.81
C LEU A 23 -7.44 -10.91 1.16
N ALA A 24 -6.87 -10.26 2.18
CA ALA A 24 -7.19 -8.89 2.55
C ALA A 24 -6.98 -7.92 1.38
N GLY A 25 -5.85 -8.05 0.67
CA GLY A 25 -5.55 -7.29 -0.53
C GLY A 25 -6.56 -7.54 -1.67
N ILE A 26 -6.90 -8.80 -1.94
CA ILE A 26 -7.92 -9.13 -2.96
C ILE A 26 -9.27 -8.50 -2.61
N VAL A 27 -9.71 -8.61 -1.35
CA VAL A 27 -11.01 -8.07 -0.91
C VAL A 27 -11.07 -6.55 -1.03
N GLY A 28 -10.03 -5.83 -0.58
CA GLY A 28 -9.98 -4.37 -0.73
C GLY A 28 -9.83 -3.94 -2.20
N GLY A 29 -9.04 -4.66 -3.00
CA GLY A 29 -8.95 -4.46 -4.44
C GLY A 29 -10.29 -4.66 -5.16
N LEU A 30 -11.07 -5.69 -4.78
CA LEU A 30 -12.42 -5.92 -5.29
C LEU A 30 -13.37 -4.77 -4.93
N ALA A 31 -13.31 -4.25 -3.70
CA ALA A 31 -14.15 -3.13 -3.30
C ALA A 31 -13.86 -1.87 -4.14
N GLY A 32 -12.58 -1.54 -4.37
CA GLY A 32 -12.18 -0.45 -5.26
C GLY A 32 -12.61 -0.70 -6.71
N GLY A 33 -12.36 -1.91 -7.23
CA GLY A 33 -12.75 -2.31 -8.59
C GLY A 33 -14.26 -2.23 -8.83
N LEU A 34 -15.08 -2.64 -7.86
CA LEU A 34 -16.54 -2.54 -7.94
C LEU A 34 -17.02 -1.09 -8.02
N ILE A 35 -16.41 -0.18 -7.27
CA ILE A 35 -16.73 1.26 -7.36
C ILE A 35 -16.40 1.81 -8.75
N ILE A 36 -15.26 1.43 -9.31
CA ILE A 36 -14.88 1.80 -10.68
C ILE A 36 -15.91 1.25 -11.68
N LEU A 37 -16.28 -0.03 -11.55
CA LEU A 37 -17.25 -0.67 -12.45
C LEU A 37 -18.61 0.03 -12.41
N ILE A 38 -19.14 0.28 -11.22
CA ILE A 38 -20.41 1.00 -11.04
C ILE A 38 -20.30 2.42 -11.61
N GLY A 39 -19.19 3.11 -11.33
CA GLY A 39 -18.95 4.46 -11.84
C GLY A 39 -18.89 4.53 -13.36
N LEU A 40 -18.26 3.54 -14.02
CA LEU A 40 -18.22 3.43 -15.47
C LEU A 40 -19.62 3.20 -16.07
N ILE A 41 -20.41 2.30 -15.48
CA ILE A 41 -21.80 2.03 -15.92
C ILE A 41 -22.66 3.30 -15.82
N LEU A 42 -22.53 4.05 -14.71
CA LEU A 42 -23.28 5.29 -14.49
C LEU A 42 -22.79 6.43 -15.39
N ALA A 43 -21.49 6.46 -15.70
CA ALA A 43 -20.87 7.45 -16.57
C ALA A 43 -20.88 7.00 -18.04
N GLY A 44 -22.01 6.54 -18.58
CA GLY A 44 -22.11 5.98 -19.95
C GLY A 44 -21.50 6.84 -21.09
N SER A 45 -21.30 8.14 -20.88
CA SER A 45 -20.53 9.02 -21.78
C SER A 45 -19.02 8.76 -21.81
N LEU A 46 -18.42 8.30 -20.70
CA LEU A 46 -17.01 7.87 -20.63
C LEU A 46 -16.77 6.57 -21.37
N LEU A 47 -17.70 5.61 -21.27
CA LEU A 47 -17.63 4.36 -22.04
C LEU A 47 -17.62 4.64 -23.54
N ASN A 48 -18.44 5.59 -24.00
CA ASN A 48 -18.43 6.03 -25.40
C ASN A 48 -17.11 6.72 -25.79
N ALA A 49 -16.50 7.51 -24.91
CA ALA A 49 -15.22 8.15 -25.17
C ALA A 49 -14.02 7.20 -25.13
N LEU A 50 -14.12 6.09 -24.39
CA LEU A 50 -13.14 4.99 -24.44
C LEU A 50 -13.27 4.18 -25.73
N ALA A 51 -14.48 4.08 -26.29
CA ALA A 51 -14.73 3.39 -27.56
C ALA A 51 -14.40 4.24 -28.79
N ASP A 52 -14.54 5.56 -28.70
CA ASP A 52 -14.19 6.52 -29.75
C ASP A 52 -13.32 7.66 -29.18
N PRO A 53 -11.99 7.63 -29.41
CA PRO A 53 -11.05 8.65 -28.94
C PRO A 53 -11.31 10.05 -29.51
N THR A 54 -12.16 10.19 -30.53
CA THR A 54 -12.54 11.49 -31.10
C THR A 54 -13.79 12.08 -30.46
N ALA A 55 -14.48 11.32 -29.60
CA ALA A 55 -15.69 11.77 -28.94
C ALA A 55 -15.40 12.90 -27.94
N PHE A 56 -16.22 13.96 -28.00
CA PHE A 56 -16.12 15.08 -27.07
C PHE A 56 -16.46 14.64 -25.64
N VAL A 57 -15.46 14.63 -24.76
CA VAL A 57 -15.66 14.39 -23.33
C VAL A 57 -16.01 15.70 -22.62
N SER A 58 -17.19 15.76 -22.03
CA SER A 58 -17.60 16.93 -21.26
C SER A 58 -16.71 17.09 -20.01
N PRO A 59 -16.39 18.33 -19.58
CA PRO A 59 -15.63 18.55 -18.34
C PRO A 59 -16.28 17.90 -17.12
N PHE A 60 -17.62 17.84 -17.12
CA PHE A 60 -18.40 17.18 -16.07
C PHE A 60 -18.15 15.67 -16.02
N ALA A 61 -18.09 15.00 -17.18
CA ALA A 61 -17.77 13.57 -17.24
C ALA A 61 -16.36 13.29 -16.67
N ILE A 62 -15.38 14.15 -16.99
CA ILE A 62 -14.02 14.05 -16.45
C ILE A 62 -14.04 14.19 -14.92
N PHE A 63 -14.70 15.22 -14.40
CA PHE A 63 -14.83 15.41 -12.95
C PHE A 63 -15.48 14.20 -12.27
N MET A 64 -16.52 13.63 -12.87
CA MET A 64 -17.16 12.40 -12.39
C MET A 64 -16.19 11.20 -12.39
N ALA A 65 -15.41 11.00 -13.45
CA ALA A 65 -14.42 9.93 -13.53
C ALA A 65 -13.33 10.06 -12.45
N VAL A 66 -12.80 11.27 -12.25
CA VAL A 66 -11.79 11.53 -11.22
C VAL A 66 -12.38 11.30 -9.82
N SER A 67 -13.64 11.69 -9.61
CA SER A 67 -14.35 11.46 -8.35
C SER A 67 -14.59 9.97 -8.08
N VAL A 68 -14.95 9.19 -9.10
CA VAL A 68 -15.09 7.72 -9.01
C VAL A 68 -13.75 7.07 -8.67
N LEU A 69 -12.67 7.46 -9.35
CA LEU A 69 -11.32 6.94 -9.07
C LEU A 69 -10.87 7.28 -7.65
N PHE A 70 -11.17 8.50 -7.17
CA PHE A 70 -10.91 8.88 -5.79
C PHE A 70 -11.68 8.01 -4.80
N MET A 71 -13.00 7.84 -4.99
CA MET A 71 -13.82 7.00 -4.10
C MET A 71 -13.36 5.54 -4.11
N ALA A 72 -13.00 5.01 -5.28
CA ALA A 72 -12.45 3.68 -5.44
C ALA A 72 -11.11 3.52 -4.71
N GLY A 73 -10.21 4.50 -4.85
CA GLY A 73 -8.92 4.53 -4.16
C GLY A 73 -9.12 4.64 -2.64
N LEU A 74 -9.97 5.53 -2.17
CA LEU A 74 -10.22 5.73 -0.75
C LEU A 74 -10.76 4.45 -0.08
N VAL A 75 -11.80 3.84 -0.68
CA VAL A 75 -12.41 2.62 -0.13
C VAL A 75 -11.48 1.42 -0.31
N GLY A 76 -10.89 1.24 -1.50
CA GLY A 76 -10.02 0.11 -1.78
C GLY A 76 -8.76 0.13 -0.91
N ASN A 77 -8.10 1.29 -0.80
CA ASN A 77 -6.90 1.42 0.01
C ASN A 77 -7.20 1.31 1.50
N GLY A 78 -8.23 2.01 1.98
CA GLY A 78 -8.65 1.97 3.38
C GLY A 78 -9.05 0.57 3.82
N LEU A 79 -9.83 -0.15 3.00
CA LEU A 79 -10.25 -1.50 3.32
C LEU A 79 -9.08 -2.49 3.28
N SER A 80 -8.21 -2.41 2.27
CA SER A 80 -7.05 -3.29 2.16
C SER A 80 -6.12 -3.19 3.36
N VAL A 81 -5.67 -1.98 3.70
CA VAL A 81 -4.74 -1.77 4.83
C VAL A 81 -5.39 -2.10 6.17
N PHE A 82 -6.70 -1.83 6.32
CA PHE A 82 -7.45 -2.24 7.50
C PHE A 82 -7.47 -3.76 7.67
N LEU A 83 -7.87 -4.50 6.64
CA LEU A 83 -7.95 -5.96 6.70
C LEU A 83 -6.56 -6.60 6.87
N MET A 84 -5.52 -6.02 6.27
CA MET A 84 -4.13 -6.44 6.52
C MET A 84 -3.73 -6.22 7.98
N SER A 85 -4.15 -5.12 8.61
CA SER A 85 -3.88 -4.89 10.03
C SER A 85 -4.59 -5.88 10.96
N LEU A 86 -5.79 -6.35 10.57
CA LEU A 86 -6.50 -7.39 11.33
C LEU A 86 -5.86 -8.77 11.17
N SER A 87 -5.14 -8.99 10.07
CA SER A 87 -4.40 -10.22 9.83
C SER A 87 -3.13 -10.30 10.67
N ASP A 88 -2.69 -9.16 11.22
CA ASP A 88 -1.41 -9.03 11.91
C ASP A 88 -1.45 -7.95 12.99
N GLN A 89 -2.13 -8.26 14.09
CA GLN A 89 -2.44 -7.28 15.14
C GLN A 89 -1.21 -6.85 15.94
N ASP A 90 -0.20 -7.73 16.07
CA ASP A 90 1.01 -7.45 16.83
C ASP A 90 1.90 -6.39 16.17
N LYS A 91 1.72 -6.19 14.86
CA LYS A 91 2.47 -5.22 14.07
C LYS A 91 2.01 -3.78 14.28
N TYR A 92 0.71 -3.55 14.44
CA TYR A 92 0.11 -2.22 14.34
C TYR A 92 -0.42 -1.74 15.69
N GLN A 93 0.17 -0.67 16.24
CA GLN A 93 -0.21 -0.17 17.57
C GLN A 93 -1.57 0.55 17.57
N ASN A 94 -1.90 1.27 16.49
CA ASN A 94 -3.16 2.00 16.36
C ASN A 94 -3.64 2.05 14.91
N PRO A 95 -4.32 0.99 14.42
CA PRO A 95 -4.75 0.91 13.03
C PRO A 95 -5.75 2.01 12.64
N TYR A 96 -6.55 2.53 13.57
CA TYR A 96 -7.50 3.61 13.30
C TYR A 96 -6.81 4.93 12.96
N ARG A 97 -5.71 5.26 13.64
CA ARG A 97 -4.89 6.44 13.28
C ARG A 97 -4.27 6.26 11.90
N GLY A 98 -3.77 5.06 11.60
CA GLY A 98 -3.27 4.72 10.26
C GLY A 98 -4.33 4.92 9.18
N LEU A 99 -5.56 4.45 9.40
CA LEU A 99 -6.67 4.63 8.45
C LEU A 99 -7.02 6.10 8.21
N LEU A 100 -7.00 6.93 9.26
CA LEU A 100 -7.24 8.36 9.11
C LEU A 100 -6.14 8.99 8.24
N GLN A 101 -4.88 8.63 8.47
CA GLN A 101 -3.77 9.13 7.65
C GLN A 101 -3.87 8.64 6.20
N VAL A 102 -4.33 7.41 5.97
CA VAL A 102 -4.64 6.88 4.63
C VAL A 102 -5.74 7.71 3.96
N ALA A 103 -6.80 8.09 4.66
CA ALA A 103 -7.82 8.97 4.12
C ALA A 103 -7.25 10.36 3.75
N VAL A 104 -6.43 10.95 4.63
CA VAL A 104 -5.80 12.24 4.40
C VAL A 104 -4.88 12.23 3.17
N ILE A 105 -4.01 11.22 3.04
CA ILE A 105 -3.10 11.15 1.88
C ILE A 105 -3.86 10.96 0.57
N ASN A 106 -4.96 10.20 0.58
CA ASN A 106 -5.82 10.04 -0.60
C ASN A 106 -6.52 11.35 -0.99
N ILE A 107 -6.93 12.17 -0.02
CA ILE A 107 -7.47 13.52 -0.29
C ILE A 107 -6.40 14.42 -0.92
N VAL A 108 -5.17 14.41 -0.37
CA VAL A 108 -4.06 15.21 -0.91
C VAL A 108 -3.73 14.80 -2.34
N ILE A 109 -3.62 13.49 -2.61
CA ILE A 109 -3.38 12.96 -3.95
C ILE A 109 -4.51 13.39 -4.90
N PHE A 110 -5.77 13.27 -4.49
CA PHE A 110 -6.91 13.70 -5.30
C PHE A 110 -6.83 15.18 -5.67
N LEU A 111 -6.54 16.07 -4.71
CA LEU A 111 -6.42 17.50 -4.98
C LEU A 111 -5.31 17.81 -6.00
N ILE A 112 -4.17 17.13 -5.91
CA ILE A 112 -3.08 17.27 -6.87
C ILE A 112 -3.49 16.70 -8.25
N SER A 113 -4.15 15.54 -8.26
CA SER A 113 -4.60 14.87 -9.48
C SER A 113 -5.59 15.70 -10.28
N ILE A 114 -6.48 16.48 -9.64
CA ILE A 114 -7.40 17.38 -10.34
C ILE A 114 -6.63 18.28 -11.33
N GLY A 115 -5.54 18.91 -10.89
CA GLY A 115 -4.70 19.75 -11.76
C GLY A 115 -4.08 18.95 -12.91
N ALA A 116 -3.58 17.75 -12.62
CA ALA A 116 -3.01 16.86 -13.62
C ALA A 116 -4.02 16.45 -14.70
N TYR A 117 -5.28 16.19 -14.34
CA TYR A 117 -6.32 15.85 -15.32
C TYR A 117 -6.71 17.01 -16.23
N PHE A 118 -6.75 18.24 -15.71
CA PHE A 118 -7.03 19.41 -16.55
C PHE A 118 -5.92 19.64 -17.58
N ILE A 119 -4.66 19.46 -17.19
CA ILE A 119 -3.53 19.50 -18.13
C ILE A 119 -3.64 18.35 -19.12
N ALA A 120 -3.92 17.13 -18.65
CA ALA A 120 -3.95 15.96 -19.50
C ALA A 120 -5.03 16.00 -20.58
N ARG A 121 -6.21 16.52 -20.22
CA ARG A 121 -7.30 16.77 -21.16
C ARG A 121 -6.89 17.67 -22.34
N SER A 122 -6.01 18.63 -22.10
CA SER A 122 -5.56 19.55 -23.15
C SER A 122 -4.61 18.92 -24.17
N ILE A 123 -4.09 17.73 -23.87
CA ILE A 123 -3.16 16.98 -24.72
C ILE A 123 -3.91 15.88 -25.48
N ASP A 124 -4.43 14.88 -24.76
CA ASP A 124 -5.11 13.69 -25.31
C ASP A 124 -5.83 12.90 -24.20
N ILE A 125 -6.92 12.21 -24.55
CA ILE A 125 -7.60 11.19 -23.74
C ILE A 125 -6.64 10.07 -23.31
N SER A 126 -5.75 9.59 -24.18
CA SER A 126 -4.79 8.54 -23.81
C SER A 126 -3.90 8.95 -22.64
N PHE A 127 -3.51 10.24 -22.60
CA PHE A 127 -2.71 10.79 -21.52
C PHE A 127 -3.51 10.91 -20.21
N MET A 128 -4.83 11.11 -20.27
CA MET A 128 -5.69 11.06 -19.08
C MET A 128 -5.73 9.66 -18.44
N ILE A 129 -5.71 8.60 -19.25
CA ILE A 129 -5.62 7.21 -18.75
C ILE A 129 -4.28 7.00 -18.03
N THR A 130 -3.19 7.53 -18.57
CA THR A 130 -1.88 7.50 -17.90
C THR A 130 -1.93 8.21 -16.54
N VAL A 131 -2.53 9.41 -16.45
CA VAL A 131 -2.71 10.12 -15.18
C VAL A 131 -3.53 9.31 -14.18
N ALA A 132 -4.59 8.63 -14.62
CA ALA A 132 -5.38 7.75 -13.77
C ALA A 132 -4.59 6.57 -13.21
N LEU A 133 -3.77 5.93 -14.04
CA LEU A 133 -2.89 4.85 -13.62
C LEU A 133 -1.86 5.33 -12.60
N VAL A 134 -1.21 6.48 -12.87
CA VAL A 134 -0.24 7.08 -11.95
C VAL A 134 -0.89 7.45 -10.62
N GLN A 135 -2.07 8.08 -10.65
CA GLN A 135 -2.83 8.39 -9.44
C GLN A 135 -3.10 7.13 -8.65
N PHE A 136 -3.61 6.08 -9.29
CA PHE A 136 -3.99 4.84 -8.63
C PHE A 136 -2.79 4.15 -7.97
N VAL A 137 -1.69 3.95 -8.72
CA VAL A 137 -0.48 3.29 -8.21
C VAL A 137 0.15 4.10 -7.08
N SER A 138 0.26 5.42 -7.26
CA SER A 138 0.82 6.31 -6.22
C SER A 138 -0.04 6.34 -4.97
N SER A 139 -1.36 6.32 -5.13
CA SER A 139 -2.35 6.26 -4.05
C SER A 139 -2.26 4.96 -3.26
N ALA A 140 -2.16 3.80 -3.92
CA ALA A 140 -1.97 2.52 -3.25
C ALA A 140 -0.64 2.48 -2.48
N LEU A 141 0.47 2.86 -3.11
CA LEU A 141 1.79 2.84 -2.49
C LEU A 141 1.89 3.82 -1.31
N ALA A 142 1.42 5.06 -1.48
CA ALA A 142 1.41 6.06 -0.42
C ALA A 142 0.53 5.63 0.75
N SER A 143 -0.60 4.97 0.48
CA SER A 143 -1.46 4.43 1.53
C SER A 143 -0.75 3.34 2.33
N THR A 144 -0.01 2.43 1.67
CA THR A 144 0.81 1.43 2.36
C THR A 144 1.87 2.07 3.25
N PHE A 145 2.61 3.07 2.75
CA PHE A 145 3.68 3.72 3.52
C PHE A 145 3.17 4.58 4.68
N VAL A 146 2.07 5.29 4.47
CA VAL A 146 1.45 6.07 5.54
C VAL A 146 0.85 5.16 6.60
N PHE A 147 0.27 4.02 6.19
CA PHE A 147 -0.22 3.04 7.15
C PHE A 147 0.91 2.31 7.89
N SER A 148 2.06 2.07 7.25
CA SER A 148 3.21 1.46 7.92
C SER A 148 3.85 2.40 8.96
N ALA A 149 3.62 3.71 8.91
CA ALA A 149 4.09 4.64 9.95
C ALA A 149 3.45 4.41 11.34
N VAL A 150 2.41 3.58 11.45
CA VAL A 150 1.82 3.18 12.74
C VAL A 150 2.29 1.80 13.24
N THR A 151 3.37 1.25 12.66
CA THR A 151 3.99 0.01 13.15
C THR A 151 4.64 0.22 14.52
N VAL A 152 4.71 -0.86 15.31
CA VAL A 152 5.33 -0.82 16.63
C VAL A 152 6.84 -0.64 16.53
N ARG A 153 7.49 -1.29 15.56
CA ARG A 153 8.95 -1.29 15.42
C ARG A 153 9.42 -0.50 14.19
N PRO A 154 10.55 0.24 14.27
CA PRO A 154 11.12 0.92 13.11
C PRO A 154 11.59 -0.03 12.01
N SER A 155 12.12 -1.21 12.36
CA SER A 155 12.55 -2.22 11.39
C SER A 155 11.38 -2.70 10.52
N GLU A 156 10.18 -2.84 11.09
CA GLU A 156 8.96 -3.24 10.37
C GLU A 156 8.50 -2.17 9.36
N PHE A 157 8.69 -0.89 9.67
CA PHE A 157 8.42 0.20 8.74
C PHE A 157 9.35 0.13 7.53
N VAL A 158 10.65 -0.11 7.76
CA VAL A 158 11.65 -0.25 6.70
C VAL A 158 11.34 -1.47 5.80
N ILE A 159 10.95 -2.60 6.40
CA ILE A 159 10.53 -3.79 5.65
C ILE A 159 9.31 -3.50 4.78
N GLU A 160 8.32 -2.74 5.28
CA GLU A 160 7.15 -2.33 4.49
C GLU A 160 7.51 -1.40 3.33
N ILE A 161 8.52 -0.54 3.48
CA ILE A 161 9.00 0.28 2.36
C ILE A 161 9.56 -0.62 1.25
N TYR A 162 10.49 -1.51 1.59
CA TYR A 162 11.08 -2.42 0.61
C TYR A 162 10.04 -3.36 0.00
N GLY A 163 9.19 -3.96 0.85
CA GLY A 163 8.10 -4.83 0.45
C GLY A 163 7.09 -4.10 -0.45
N GLY A 164 6.78 -2.84 -0.17
CA GLY A 164 5.90 -2.00 -0.99
C GLY A 164 6.46 -1.76 -2.39
N PHE A 165 7.74 -1.41 -2.52
CA PHE A 165 8.39 -1.24 -3.84
C PHE A 165 8.48 -2.56 -4.63
N ILE A 166 8.86 -3.67 -3.97
CA ILE A 166 8.91 -5.00 -4.60
C ILE A 166 7.51 -5.39 -5.09
N SER A 167 6.51 -5.24 -4.23
CA SER A 167 5.10 -5.49 -4.56
C SER A 167 4.62 -4.64 -5.74
N MET A 168 5.01 -3.37 -5.78
CA MET A 168 4.65 -2.46 -6.88
C MET A 168 5.27 -2.94 -8.20
N LEU A 169 6.57 -3.25 -8.22
CA LEU A 169 7.25 -3.73 -9.44
C LEU A 169 6.64 -5.03 -9.96
N LEU A 170 6.37 -5.98 -9.06
CA LEU A 170 5.75 -7.26 -9.42
C LEU A 170 4.29 -7.09 -9.84
N GLY A 171 3.53 -6.22 -9.17
CA GLY A 171 2.14 -5.91 -9.53
C GLY A 171 2.02 -5.24 -10.90
N LEU A 172 2.90 -4.27 -11.19
CA LEU A 172 3.00 -3.67 -12.52
C LEU A 172 3.39 -4.71 -13.57
N GLY A 173 4.35 -5.60 -13.27
CA GLY A 173 4.72 -6.71 -14.15
C GLY A 173 3.54 -7.64 -14.46
N ILE A 174 2.76 -8.03 -13.44
CA ILE A 174 1.55 -8.84 -13.62
C ILE A 174 0.51 -8.10 -14.47
N ALA A 175 0.29 -6.80 -14.20
CA ALA A 175 -0.62 -5.98 -14.98
C ALA A 175 -0.20 -5.90 -16.46
N THR A 176 1.09 -5.73 -16.74
CA THR A 176 1.63 -5.76 -18.11
C THR A 176 1.42 -7.11 -18.79
N LEU A 177 1.60 -8.23 -18.08
CA LEU A 177 1.30 -9.56 -18.64
C LEU A 177 -0.18 -9.71 -18.98
N VAL A 178 -1.09 -9.24 -18.13
CA VAL A 178 -2.54 -9.27 -18.38
C VAL A 178 -2.90 -8.40 -19.60
N TYR A 179 -2.25 -7.25 -19.76
CA TYR A 179 -2.43 -6.40 -20.93
C TYR A 179 -2.08 -7.13 -22.24
N PHE A 180 -0.97 -7.87 -22.27
CA PHE A 180 -0.57 -8.65 -23.45
C PHE A 180 -1.51 -9.82 -23.80
N VAL A 181 -2.33 -10.29 -22.85
CA VAL A 181 -3.35 -11.32 -23.08
C VAL A 181 -4.61 -10.74 -23.78
N GLY A 182 -4.67 -9.42 -23.97
CA GLY A 182 -5.67 -8.77 -24.82
C GLY A 182 -7.02 -8.50 -24.15
N ASN A 183 -7.06 -8.39 -22.82
CA ASN A 183 -8.28 -8.10 -22.07
C ASN A 183 -8.22 -6.73 -21.38
N GLU A 184 -8.32 -5.66 -22.18
CA GLU A 184 -8.19 -4.27 -21.74
C GLU A 184 -9.23 -3.87 -20.68
N LEU A 185 -10.47 -4.36 -20.82
CA LEU A 185 -11.53 -4.12 -19.83
C LEU A 185 -11.27 -4.86 -18.51
N ALA A 186 -10.71 -6.07 -18.56
CA ALA A 186 -10.26 -6.78 -17.37
C ALA A 186 -9.08 -6.06 -16.70
N LEU A 187 -8.27 -5.30 -17.43
CA LEU A 187 -7.21 -4.51 -16.85
C LEU A 187 -7.76 -3.36 -15.99
N PHE A 188 -8.79 -2.64 -16.46
CA PHE A 188 -9.36 -1.52 -15.71
C PHE A 188 -10.03 -1.94 -14.39
N PHE A 189 -10.76 -3.05 -14.39
CA PHE A 189 -11.35 -3.60 -13.17
C PHE A 189 -10.35 -4.40 -12.34
N GLY A 190 -9.43 -5.10 -13.00
CA GLY A 190 -8.48 -6.00 -12.38
C GLY A 190 -7.27 -5.29 -11.77
N LEU A 191 -6.92 -4.08 -12.24
CA LEU A 191 -5.74 -3.36 -11.74
C LEU A 191 -5.78 -3.10 -10.23
N PRO A 192 -6.90 -2.65 -9.62
CA PRO A 192 -7.01 -2.60 -8.17
C PRO A 192 -6.78 -3.93 -7.46
N ILE A 193 -7.30 -5.03 -8.03
CA ILE A 193 -7.17 -6.37 -7.48
C ILE A 193 -5.71 -6.82 -7.57
N ILE A 194 -5.08 -6.68 -8.75
CA ILE A 194 -3.69 -7.06 -9.00
C ILE A 194 -2.76 -6.30 -8.08
N MET A 195 -2.91 -4.97 -7.97
CA MET A 195 -2.03 -4.15 -7.14
C MET A 195 -2.15 -4.52 -5.66
N TRP A 196 -3.36 -4.65 -5.13
CA TRP A 196 -3.54 -4.98 -3.72
C TRP A 196 -3.23 -6.44 -3.40
N PHE A 197 -3.48 -7.37 -4.34
CA PHE A 197 -2.96 -8.73 -4.29
C PHE A 197 -1.44 -8.72 -4.15
N SER A 198 -0.75 -7.97 -5.02
CA SER A 198 0.71 -7.91 -5.00
C SER A 198 1.24 -7.30 -3.70
N ILE A 199 0.64 -6.22 -3.20
CA ILE A 199 0.99 -5.62 -1.91
C ILE A 199 0.79 -6.61 -0.76
N GLY A 200 -0.35 -7.30 -0.71
CA GLY A 200 -0.62 -8.27 0.34
C GLY A 200 0.29 -9.50 0.30
N PHE A 201 0.48 -10.06 -0.89
CA PHE A 201 1.25 -11.29 -1.09
C PHE A 201 2.76 -11.05 -1.02
N PHE A 202 3.31 -10.18 -1.86
CA PHE A 202 4.76 -9.94 -1.90
C PHE A 202 5.25 -9.13 -0.70
N GLY A 203 4.44 -8.20 -0.18
CA GLY A 203 4.72 -7.54 1.10
C GLY A 203 4.79 -8.55 2.25
N GLY A 204 3.80 -9.46 2.33
CA GLY A 204 3.82 -10.54 3.31
C GLY A 204 4.99 -11.51 3.13
N LEU A 205 5.36 -11.86 1.90
CA LEU A 205 6.55 -12.69 1.63
C LEU A 205 7.84 -12.00 2.06
N THR A 206 7.95 -10.69 1.86
CA THR A 206 9.14 -9.92 2.27
C THR A 206 9.34 -10.02 3.78
N GLU A 207 8.27 -9.86 4.56
CA GLU A 207 8.31 -10.05 6.02
C GLU A 207 8.59 -11.49 6.43
N PHE A 208 7.99 -12.46 5.74
CA PHE A 208 8.26 -13.86 5.99
C PHE A 208 9.75 -14.21 5.75
N PHE A 209 10.31 -13.79 4.62
CA PHE A 209 11.73 -14.02 4.33
C PHE A 209 12.65 -13.30 5.32
N TYR A 210 12.28 -12.07 5.72
CA TYR A 210 13.02 -11.35 6.76
C TYR A 210 13.07 -12.12 8.08
N TYR A 211 11.92 -12.62 8.54
CA TYR A 211 11.84 -13.42 9.75
C TYR A 211 12.61 -14.74 9.65
N GLN A 212 12.55 -15.44 8.50
CA GLN A 212 13.35 -16.65 8.31
C GLN A 212 14.86 -16.34 8.30
N LEU A 213 15.27 -15.23 7.68
CA LEU A 213 16.66 -14.80 7.69
C LEU A 213 17.14 -14.60 9.13
N TYR A 214 16.40 -13.82 9.94
CA TYR A 214 16.70 -13.61 11.35
C TYR A 214 16.76 -14.92 12.14
N ARG A 215 15.81 -15.84 11.92
CA ARG A 215 15.79 -17.14 12.59
C ARG A 215 17.04 -17.99 12.29
N HIS A 216 17.60 -17.85 11.09
CA HIS A 216 18.79 -18.60 10.67
C HIS A 216 20.10 -17.91 11.06
N THR A 217 20.18 -16.59 10.98
CA THR A 217 21.41 -15.82 11.25
C THR A 217 21.53 -15.40 12.71
N GLY A 218 20.42 -15.27 13.43
CA GLY A 218 20.35 -14.67 14.76
C GLY A 218 20.62 -13.16 14.79
N VAL A 219 20.80 -12.53 13.62
CA VAL A 219 21.17 -11.12 13.50
C VAL A 219 20.00 -10.32 12.95
N ASP A 220 19.55 -9.32 13.69
CA ASP A 220 18.60 -8.32 13.19
C ASP A 220 19.39 -7.28 12.35
N VAL A 221 19.28 -7.40 11.03
CA VAL A 221 20.06 -6.59 10.08
C VAL A 221 19.51 -5.16 9.95
N LEU A 222 18.26 -4.93 10.36
CA LEU A 222 17.57 -3.65 10.20
C LEU A 222 17.43 -2.88 11.52
N GLU A 223 17.62 -3.53 12.65
CA GLU A 223 17.72 -2.88 13.96
C GLU A 223 19.08 -2.19 14.09
N THR A 224 19.10 -0.90 13.80
CA THR A 224 20.28 -0.02 13.95
C THR A 224 20.26 0.67 15.32
N GLY A 225 20.12 -0.14 16.37
CA GLY A 225 20.34 0.26 17.75
C GLY A 225 21.47 -0.59 18.29
N ASP A 226 22.63 0.03 18.52
CA ASP A 226 23.83 -0.61 19.04
C ASP A 226 23.51 -1.48 20.26
N ALA A 227 23.54 -2.80 20.07
CA ALA A 227 23.67 -3.77 21.16
C ALA A 227 25.08 -3.74 21.79
N ASP A 228 25.92 -2.78 21.40
CA ASP A 228 27.28 -2.58 21.93
C ASP A 228 27.31 -1.73 23.23
N TYR A 229 26.17 -1.25 23.74
CA TYR A 229 26.13 -0.53 25.04
C TYR A 229 26.06 -1.43 26.29
N GLN A 230 26.38 -2.73 26.19
CA GLN A 230 26.46 -3.61 27.37
C GLN A 230 27.87 -3.90 27.88
N ASP A 231 28.93 -3.35 27.28
CA ASP A 231 30.32 -3.61 27.69
C ASP A 231 31.09 -2.38 28.23
N GLU A 232 30.39 -1.29 28.59
CA GLU A 232 31.01 -0.22 29.39
C GLU A 232 30.66 -0.39 30.87
N GLY A 233 31.66 -0.89 31.60
CA GLY A 233 31.60 -1.27 33.00
C GLY A 233 31.05 -0.17 33.92
N PHE A 234 30.01 -0.55 34.66
CA PHE A 234 29.72 0.07 35.95
C PHE A 234 30.77 -0.40 36.95
N ASP A 235 31.91 0.31 36.99
CA ASP A 235 32.77 0.33 38.17
C ASP A 235 31.93 0.89 39.34
N GLU A 236 31.55 0.01 40.27
CA GLU A 236 30.97 0.38 41.57
C GLU A 236 31.88 1.41 42.27
N PRO A 237 31.40 2.60 42.64
CA PRO A 237 32.15 3.45 43.54
C PRO A 237 32.08 2.84 44.94
N ALA A 238 33.22 2.28 45.36
CA ALA A 238 33.46 1.72 46.69
C ALA A 238 32.88 2.57 47.82
N GLU A 239 32.17 1.87 48.72
CA GLU A 239 31.65 2.37 50.00
C GLU A 239 32.63 3.32 50.70
N ARG A 240 32.23 4.58 50.92
CA ARG A 240 32.83 5.41 51.97
C ARG A 240 32.13 5.14 53.29
N LYS A 241 32.83 4.36 54.12
CA LYS A 241 32.65 4.15 55.56
C LYS A 241 32.24 5.43 56.31
N LYS A 242 31.33 5.26 57.27
CA LYS A 242 31.28 6.06 58.50
C LYS A 242 31.76 5.21 59.65
#